data_AF-A0A6L8UBS8-F1
#
_entry.id   AF-A0A6L8UBS8-F1
#
_cell.length_a   1.000
_cell.length_b   1.000
_cell.length_c   1.000
_cell.angle_alpha   90.00
_cell.angle_beta   90.00
_cell.angle_gamma   90.00
#
_symmetry.space_group_name_H-M   'P 1'
#
loop_
_entity.id
_entity.type
_entity.pdbx_description
1 polymer ?
#
loop_
_entity_poly.entity_id
_entity_poly.type
_entity_poly.pdbx_seq_one_letter_code
_entity_poly.pdbx_strand_id
1 'polypeptide(L)'
;MRILQTIKRFDFGGAENHVRVLSNALANLNHDVYIFSFESGRQTNMLNPKVTFLGFCAFCGTLFFSVLKLIRIIRKHKIQLVHAHQRLPILSASIAGYIMGVPVVATVHGRTGYDIRSRVSRVIPRSIIFVSRTTLEKSDYYNQIKAKSVLVNNGISDVNDNTVFIPYGIGYVSRIDSKHACVIGHLIDLMPSIAEVNNTVTLSIFGGGKELNHIREKAIAVNRKMGREVVIIHGFVENLGSMELFPELILGVGRVAIEAAARGCSVISANANRLGDLITPENYQFYSDNNFVNVNGSPPTAQTLYNRIVSFYENRVENRNKSLELCNVIHRDYNSEVVAKKITSLYSRALL
;
A
#
# COMPACT_ATOMS: atom_id res chain seq x y z
N MET A 1 9.43 -7.60 22.83
CA MET A 1 10.06 -8.75 22.13
C MET A 1 11.15 -8.23 21.20
N ARG A 2 12.14 -9.05 20.87
CA ARG A 2 13.14 -8.78 19.82
C ARG A 2 12.68 -9.39 18.49
N ILE A 3 12.23 -8.54 17.58
CA ILE A 3 11.56 -8.92 16.35
C ILE A 3 12.43 -8.57 15.16
N LEU A 4 12.70 -9.53 14.27
CA LEU A 4 13.39 -9.29 13.01
C LEU A 4 12.39 -9.28 11.85
N GLN A 5 12.20 -8.12 11.22
CA GLN A 5 11.48 -7.98 9.96
C GLN A 5 12.43 -8.23 8.79
N THR A 6 12.04 -9.06 7.84
CA THR A 6 12.84 -9.37 6.64
C THR A 6 12.06 -9.08 5.36
N ILE A 7 12.70 -8.40 4.41
CA ILE A 7 12.09 -8.02 3.14
C ILE A 7 13.12 -8.03 2.01
N LYS A 8 12.69 -8.25 0.76
CA LYS A 8 13.62 -8.36 -0.36
C LYS A 8 14.32 -7.03 -0.63
N ARG A 9 13.54 -5.97 -0.79
CA ARG A 9 14.01 -4.61 -1.07
C ARG A 9 13.28 -3.66 -0.14
N PHE A 10 13.95 -2.62 0.36
CA PHE A 10 13.35 -1.65 1.29
C PHE A 10 13.17 -0.27 0.63
N ASP A 11 12.60 -0.28 -0.57
CA ASP A 11 12.28 0.91 -1.39
C ASP A 11 10.76 1.16 -1.42
N PHE A 12 10.24 2.10 -2.21
CA PHE A 12 8.81 2.40 -2.21
C PHE A 12 7.96 1.35 -2.95
N GLY A 13 7.00 0.77 -2.22
CA GLY A 13 6.10 -0.27 -2.70
C GLY A 13 5.10 -0.70 -1.62
N GLY A 14 4.10 -1.51 -1.99
CA GLY A 14 3.03 -1.91 -1.07
C GLY A 14 3.54 -2.73 0.13
N ALA A 15 4.40 -3.72 -0.14
CA ALA A 15 4.97 -4.59 0.89
C ALA A 15 5.98 -3.85 1.76
N GLU A 16 6.80 -3.02 1.13
CA GLU A 16 7.85 -2.23 1.76
C GLU A 16 7.27 -1.16 2.68
N ASN A 17 6.25 -0.44 2.22
CA ASN A 17 5.51 0.52 3.05
C ASN A 17 4.86 -0.16 4.25
N HIS A 18 4.29 -1.37 4.06
CA HIS A 18 3.74 -2.13 5.18
C HIS A 18 4.82 -2.48 6.21
N VAL A 19 5.99 -2.98 5.79
CA VAL A 19 7.09 -3.31 6.71
C VAL A 19 7.55 -2.08 7.49
N ARG A 20 7.73 -0.92 6.82
CA ARG A 20 8.09 0.33 7.50
C ARG A 20 7.05 0.73 8.54
N VAL A 21 5.78 0.81 8.14
CA VAL A 21 4.68 1.25 9.01
C VAL A 21 4.53 0.31 10.21
N LEU A 22 4.55 -1.00 9.97
CA LEU A 22 4.48 -2.00 11.02
C LEU A 22 5.68 -1.90 11.96
N SER A 23 6.89 -1.74 11.44
CA SER A 23 8.11 -1.64 12.26
C SER A 23 8.08 -0.43 13.19
N ASN A 24 7.64 0.73 12.67
CA ASN A 24 7.48 1.94 13.46
C ASN A 24 6.41 1.77 14.54
N ALA A 25 5.26 1.18 14.21
CA ALA A 25 4.19 0.92 15.18
C ALA A 25 4.63 -0.09 16.27
N LEU A 26 5.35 -1.16 15.90
CA LEU A 26 5.89 -2.12 16.87
C LEU A 26 6.93 -1.47 17.81
N ALA A 27 7.74 -0.54 17.29
CA ALA A 27 8.68 0.21 18.11
C ALA A 27 7.97 1.18 19.09
N ASN A 28 6.85 1.78 18.68
CA ASN A 28 5.98 2.58 19.56
C ASN A 28 5.34 1.71 20.66
N LEU A 29 5.04 0.45 20.36
CA LEU A 29 4.59 -0.56 21.34
C LEU A 29 5.74 -1.12 22.20
N ASN A 30 6.90 -0.45 22.26
CA ASN A 30 8.07 -0.83 23.05
C ASN A 30 8.62 -2.23 22.73
N HIS A 31 8.62 -2.61 21.45
CA HIS A 31 9.38 -3.76 20.98
C HIS A 31 10.74 -3.36 20.40
N ASP A 32 11.73 -4.24 20.55
CA ASP A 32 13.04 -4.10 19.93
C ASP A 32 12.93 -4.60 18.48
N VAL A 33 12.82 -3.67 17.53
CA VAL A 33 12.58 -4.00 16.12
C VAL A 33 13.86 -3.89 15.30
N TYR A 34 14.18 -4.95 14.59
CA TYR A 34 15.28 -5.04 13.64
C TYR A 34 14.74 -5.23 12.24
N ILE A 35 15.31 -4.55 11.25
CA ILE A 35 14.97 -4.74 9.84
C ILE A 35 16.21 -5.22 9.09
N PHE A 36 16.05 -6.29 8.32
CA PHE A 36 17.05 -6.76 7.36
C PHE A 36 16.47 -6.79 5.95
N SER A 37 17.12 -6.07 5.03
CA SER A 37 16.76 -6.07 3.61
C SER A 37 17.80 -6.85 2.79
N PHE A 38 17.41 -7.51 1.72
CA PHE A 38 18.37 -8.18 0.82
C PHE A 38 18.98 -7.20 -0.20
N GLU A 39 18.21 -6.20 -0.61
CA GLU A 39 18.57 -5.14 -1.55
C GLU A 39 18.50 -3.76 -0.87
N SER A 40 19.19 -2.77 -1.43
CA SER A 40 19.14 -1.38 -0.94
C SER A 40 17.76 -0.76 -1.16
N GLY A 41 17.48 0.35 -0.47
CA GLY A 41 16.26 1.10 -0.68
C GLY A 41 16.21 2.38 0.16
N ARG A 42 15.24 3.24 -0.15
CA ARG A 42 15.17 4.62 0.35
C ARG A 42 14.33 4.79 1.63
N GLN A 43 13.63 3.75 2.08
CA GLN A 43 12.70 3.88 3.22
C GLN A 43 13.38 4.00 4.59
N THR A 44 14.70 3.84 4.66
CA THR A 44 15.46 3.92 5.93
C THR A 44 15.31 5.26 6.64
N ASN A 45 15.15 6.34 5.88
CA ASN A 45 15.03 7.71 6.41
C ASN A 45 13.69 7.98 7.10
N MET A 46 12.71 7.09 6.92
CA MET A 46 11.36 7.20 7.47
C MET A 46 11.11 6.21 8.62
N LEU A 47 12.17 5.63 9.17
CA LEU A 47 12.10 4.73 10.31
C LEU A 47 12.08 5.51 11.63
N ASN A 48 11.32 4.99 12.59
CA ASN A 48 11.40 5.46 13.97
C ASN A 48 12.84 5.26 14.48
N PRO A 49 13.44 6.21 15.22
CA PRO A 49 14.80 6.09 15.75
C PRO A 49 15.05 4.83 16.61
N LYS A 50 14.00 4.25 17.20
CA LYS A 50 14.06 3.00 17.97
C LYS A 50 14.22 1.75 17.08
N VAL A 51 13.99 1.84 15.77
CA VAL A 51 14.11 0.72 14.83
C VAL A 51 15.56 0.60 14.34
N THR A 52 16.15 -0.58 14.51
CA THR A 52 17.52 -0.84 14.05
C THR A 52 17.51 -1.41 12.63
N PHE A 53 17.97 -0.65 11.64
CA PHE A 53 18.20 -1.15 10.29
C PHE A 53 19.59 -1.80 10.16
N LEU A 54 19.64 -3.09 9.82
CA LEU A 54 20.87 -3.88 9.78
C LEU A 54 21.61 -3.84 8.44
N GLY A 55 21.16 -2.99 7.50
CA GLY A 55 21.74 -2.86 6.16
C GLY A 55 21.16 -3.84 5.14
N PHE A 56 21.76 -3.83 3.95
CA PHE A 56 21.46 -4.77 2.88
C PHE A 56 22.68 -5.63 2.54
N CYS A 57 22.46 -6.76 1.85
CA CYS A 57 23.54 -7.65 1.45
C CYS A 57 23.46 -7.98 -0.05
N ALA A 58 24.14 -7.18 -0.87
CA ALA A 58 24.21 -7.40 -2.32
C ALA A 58 24.70 -8.80 -2.73
N PHE A 59 25.59 -9.39 -1.92
CA PHE A 59 26.16 -10.73 -2.14
C PHE A 59 25.29 -11.89 -1.61
N CYS A 60 24.08 -11.63 -1.08
CA CYS A 60 23.11 -12.69 -0.76
C CYS A 60 22.36 -13.20 -2.01
N GLY A 61 23.02 -13.23 -3.18
CA GLY A 61 22.42 -13.69 -4.44
C GLY A 61 21.99 -15.16 -4.42
N THR A 62 22.49 -15.95 -3.46
CA THR A 62 22.07 -17.34 -3.23
C THR A 62 21.35 -17.51 -1.89
N LEU A 63 20.42 -18.47 -1.86
CA LEU A 63 19.65 -18.82 -0.66
C LEU A 63 20.56 -19.22 0.51
N PHE A 64 21.67 -19.90 0.23
CA PHE A 64 22.61 -20.36 1.26
C PHE A 64 23.22 -19.20 2.06
N PHE A 65 23.78 -18.19 1.38
CA PHE A 65 24.35 -17.02 2.04
C PHE A 65 23.28 -16.21 2.79
N SER A 66 22.08 -16.13 2.22
CA SER A 66 20.90 -15.52 2.86
C SER A 66 20.61 -16.17 4.22
N VAL A 67 20.53 -17.50 4.26
CA VAL A 67 20.27 -18.27 5.49
C VAL A 67 21.41 -18.08 6.51
N LEU A 68 22.68 -18.20 6.08
CA LEU A 68 23.81 -18.00 6.99
C LEU A 68 23.87 -16.59 7.58
N LYS A 69 23.51 -15.57 6.79
CA LYS A 69 23.45 -14.19 7.28
C LYS A 69 22.34 -14.04 8.31
N LEU A 70 21.15 -14.59 8.05
CA LEU A 70 20.04 -14.56 9.00
C LEU A 70 20.38 -15.30 10.31
N ILE A 71 21.01 -16.47 10.25
CA ILE A 71 21.49 -17.20 11.44
C ILE A 71 22.42 -16.33 12.29
N ARG A 72 23.37 -15.63 11.66
CA ARG A 72 24.29 -14.72 12.36
C ARG A 72 23.55 -13.55 13.01
N ILE A 73 22.58 -12.95 12.31
CA ILE A 73 21.76 -11.86 12.84
C ILE A 73 20.93 -12.34 14.04
N ILE A 74 20.23 -13.47 13.89
CA ILE A 74 19.39 -14.07 14.94
C ILE A 74 20.21 -14.29 16.21
N ARG A 75 21.40 -14.89 16.07
CA ARG A 75 22.31 -15.14 17.20
C ARG A 75 22.86 -13.86 17.81
N LYS A 76 23.39 -12.94 16.99
CA LYS A 76 24.03 -11.69 17.47
C LYS A 76 23.04 -10.80 18.24
N HIS A 77 21.83 -10.64 17.72
CA HIS A 77 20.83 -9.74 18.29
C HIS A 77 19.87 -10.42 19.26
N LYS A 78 20.02 -11.75 19.47
CA LYS A 78 19.12 -12.58 20.30
C LYS A 78 17.65 -12.42 19.86
N ILE A 79 17.42 -12.56 18.56
CA ILE A 79 16.08 -12.41 17.97
C ILE A 79 15.17 -13.52 18.50
N GLN A 80 13.98 -13.12 18.97
CA GLN A 80 12.97 -14.03 19.53
C GLN A 80 11.94 -14.46 18.49
N LEU A 81 11.73 -13.66 17.44
CA LEU A 81 10.76 -13.92 16.39
C LEU A 81 11.23 -13.31 15.07
N VAL A 82 11.10 -14.05 13.96
CA VAL A 82 11.33 -13.53 12.61
C VAL A 82 10.00 -13.34 11.89
N HIS A 83 9.74 -12.16 11.36
CA HIS A 83 8.62 -11.87 10.48
C HIS A 83 9.12 -11.59 9.05
N ALA A 84 8.66 -12.37 8.09
CA ALA A 84 9.20 -12.36 6.74
C ALA A 84 8.17 -12.00 5.66
N HIS A 85 8.60 -11.20 4.69
CA HIS A 85 7.76 -10.65 3.63
C HIS A 85 8.35 -10.99 2.26
N GLN A 86 7.52 -11.43 1.32
CA GLN A 86 7.92 -11.84 -0.05
C GLN A 86 8.72 -13.16 -0.10
N ARG A 87 8.80 -13.76 -1.30
CA ARG A 87 9.31 -15.11 -1.54
C ARG A 87 10.67 -15.45 -0.92
N LEU A 88 11.72 -14.72 -1.29
CA LEU A 88 13.10 -15.04 -0.87
C LEU A 88 13.31 -14.83 0.65
N PRO A 89 12.85 -13.71 1.24
CA PRO A 89 12.89 -13.54 2.70
C PRO A 89 12.10 -14.63 3.44
N ILE A 90 10.88 -14.97 3.00
CA ILE A 90 10.07 -16.02 3.66
C ILE A 90 10.80 -17.36 3.65
N LEU A 91 11.36 -17.76 2.50
CA LEU A 91 12.09 -19.03 2.39
C LEU A 91 13.35 -19.05 3.25
N SER A 92 14.18 -18.02 3.17
CA SER A 92 15.43 -17.94 3.94
C SER A 92 15.18 -17.84 5.44
N ALA A 93 14.20 -17.03 5.87
CA ALA A 93 13.77 -16.93 7.26
C ALA A 93 13.21 -18.24 7.79
N SER A 94 12.41 -18.96 6.99
CA SER A 94 11.88 -20.27 7.38
C SER A 94 13.02 -21.25 7.70
N ILE A 95 14.02 -21.35 6.84
CA ILE A 95 15.17 -22.25 7.06
C ILE A 95 15.99 -21.79 8.27
N ALA A 96 16.34 -20.51 8.34
CA ALA A 96 17.16 -19.96 9.42
C ALA A 96 16.47 -20.06 10.80
N GLY A 97 15.16 -19.76 10.85
CA GLY A 97 14.34 -19.88 12.05
C GLY A 97 14.23 -21.33 12.52
N TYR A 98 14.01 -22.27 11.60
CA TYR A 98 14.02 -23.70 11.93
C TYR A 98 15.35 -24.16 12.54
N ILE A 99 16.48 -23.80 11.92
CA ILE A 99 17.83 -24.15 12.42
C ILE A 99 18.10 -23.55 13.80
N MET A 100 17.61 -22.33 14.05
CA MET A 100 17.87 -21.60 15.29
C MET A 100 16.82 -21.84 16.39
N GLY A 101 15.78 -22.62 16.12
CA GLY A 101 14.64 -22.79 17.05
C GLY A 101 13.85 -21.51 17.28
N VAL A 102 13.88 -20.56 16.33
CA VAL A 102 13.18 -19.27 16.43
C VAL A 102 11.91 -19.29 15.58
N PRO A 103 10.74 -18.96 16.14
CA PRO A 103 9.48 -18.96 15.39
C PRO A 103 9.47 -17.94 14.25
N VAL A 104 8.84 -18.35 13.14
CA VAL A 104 8.72 -17.55 11.92
C VAL A 104 7.25 -17.25 11.64
N VAL A 105 6.94 -15.98 11.40
CA VAL A 105 5.67 -15.54 10.81
C VAL A 105 5.96 -15.07 9.39
N ALA A 106 5.05 -15.34 8.46
CA ALA A 106 5.17 -14.89 7.07
C ALA A 106 3.99 -14.00 6.69
N THR A 107 4.21 -13.01 5.82
CA THR A 107 3.12 -12.22 5.21
C THR A 107 3.13 -12.39 3.69
N VAL A 108 1.99 -12.76 3.13
CA VAL A 108 1.73 -12.85 1.69
C VAL A 108 1.10 -11.54 1.21
N HIS A 109 1.78 -10.83 0.31
CA HIS A 109 1.40 -9.47 -0.11
C HIS A 109 0.63 -9.42 -1.44
N GLY A 110 0.73 -10.47 -2.27
CA GLY A 110 0.07 -10.45 -3.57
C GLY A 110 -0.32 -11.83 -4.07
N ARG A 111 0.66 -12.63 -4.49
CA ARG A 111 0.40 -13.93 -5.11
C ARG A 111 0.90 -15.04 -4.20
N THR A 112 -0.03 -15.75 -3.56
CA THR A 112 0.23 -16.90 -2.69
C THR A 112 1.20 -17.90 -3.32
N GLY A 113 0.94 -18.37 -4.54
CA GLY A 113 1.81 -19.34 -5.23
C GLY A 113 3.22 -18.82 -5.55
N TYR A 114 3.42 -17.50 -5.54
CA TYR A 114 4.73 -16.89 -5.71
C TYR A 114 5.44 -16.71 -4.37
N ASP A 115 4.78 -16.07 -3.39
CA ASP A 115 5.37 -15.73 -2.09
C ASP A 115 5.66 -16.99 -1.25
N ILE A 116 4.80 -18.00 -1.30
CA ILE A 116 4.97 -19.28 -0.58
C ILE A 116 5.08 -20.47 -1.55
N ARG A 117 5.90 -20.30 -2.61
CA ARG A 117 6.11 -21.32 -3.66
C ARG A 117 6.69 -22.64 -3.12
N SER A 118 7.57 -22.59 -2.13
CA SER A 118 8.24 -23.79 -1.61
C SER A 118 7.43 -24.49 -0.50
N ARG A 119 7.60 -25.81 -0.34
CA ARG A 119 7.00 -26.56 0.77
C ARG A 119 7.49 -26.04 2.12
N VAL A 120 8.77 -25.67 2.21
CA VAL A 120 9.38 -25.08 3.43
C VAL A 120 8.64 -23.80 3.84
N SER A 121 8.44 -22.87 2.89
CA SER A 121 7.70 -21.62 3.11
C SER A 121 6.23 -21.85 3.50
N ARG A 122 5.66 -23.00 3.17
CA ARG A 122 4.28 -23.38 3.55
C ARG A 122 4.19 -24.12 4.86
N VAL A 123 5.21 -24.88 5.27
CA VAL A 123 5.14 -25.76 6.44
C VAL A 123 5.74 -25.10 7.68
N ILE A 124 6.91 -24.46 7.54
CA ILE A 124 7.69 -23.99 8.69
C ILE A 124 7.10 -22.77 9.41
N PRO A 125 6.57 -21.72 8.73
CA PRO A 125 6.01 -20.59 9.44
C PRO A 125 4.88 -21.02 10.38
N ARG A 126 4.88 -20.54 11.62
CA ARG A 126 3.83 -20.83 12.61
C ARG A 126 2.51 -20.12 12.27
N SER A 127 2.59 -18.98 11.60
CA SER A 127 1.43 -18.25 11.11
C SER A 127 1.74 -17.59 9.76
N ILE A 128 0.73 -17.49 8.91
CA ILE A 128 0.82 -16.84 7.60
C ILE A 128 -0.27 -15.76 7.52
N ILE A 129 0.18 -14.51 7.46
CA ILE A 129 -0.68 -13.34 7.34
C ILE A 129 -1.01 -13.10 5.87
N PHE A 130 -2.28 -12.88 5.59
CA PHE A 130 -2.80 -12.47 4.29
C PHE A 130 -3.33 -11.05 4.39
N VAL A 131 -2.91 -10.20 3.46
CA VAL A 131 -3.24 -8.76 3.49
C VAL A 131 -4.58 -8.40 2.85
N SER A 132 -5.23 -9.37 2.19
CA SER A 132 -6.57 -9.22 1.60
C SER A 132 -7.33 -10.54 1.62
N ARG A 133 -8.67 -10.46 1.68
CA ARG A 133 -9.54 -11.63 1.65
C ARG A 133 -9.39 -12.39 0.32
N THR A 134 -9.31 -11.68 -0.80
CA THR A 134 -9.09 -12.31 -2.11
C THR A 134 -7.79 -13.14 -2.15
N THR A 135 -6.69 -12.67 -1.54
CA THR A 135 -5.44 -13.44 -1.51
C THR A 135 -5.54 -14.66 -0.61
N LEU A 136 -6.29 -14.56 0.49
CA LEU A 136 -6.57 -15.66 1.41
C LEU A 136 -7.42 -16.74 0.72
N GLU A 137 -8.55 -16.39 0.09
CA GLU A 137 -9.42 -17.34 -0.61
C GLU A 137 -8.69 -18.04 -1.75
N LYS A 138 -7.86 -17.30 -2.51
CA LYS A 138 -6.99 -17.88 -3.55
C LYS A 138 -5.92 -18.82 -2.99
N SER A 139 -5.70 -18.82 -1.67
CA SER A 139 -4.77 -19.71 -0.99
C SER A 139 -5.41 -21.01 -0.49
N ASP A 140 -6.74 -21.12 -0.53
CA ASP A 140 -7.50 -22.23 0.08
C ASP A 140 -7.22 -23.60 -0.53
N TYR A 141 -6.58 -23.67 -1.70
CA TYR A 141 -6.14 -24.95 -2.25
C TYR A 141 -4.95 -25.56 -1.49
N TYR A 142 -4.22 -24.78 -0.69
CA TYR A 142 -3.10 -25.26 0.12
C TYR A 142 -3.56 -25.73 1.49
N ASN A 143 -3.83 -27.03 1.63
CA ASN A 143 -4.23 -27.60 2.94
C ASN A 143 -3.19 -27.38 4.05
N GLN A 144 -1.90 -27.24 3.72
CA GLN A 144 -0.83 -27.07 4.73
C GLN A 144 -0.86 -25.72 5.45
N ILE A 145 -1.58 -24.73 4.92
CA ILE A 145 -1.59 -23.37 5.47
C ILE A 145 -2.92 -22.97 6.09
N LYS A 146 -4.03 -23.67 5.78
CA LYS A 146 -5.38 -23.33 6.26
C LYS A 146 -5.46 -23.04 7.76
N ALA A 147 -4.95 -23.96 8.59
CA ALA A 147 -5.02 -23.84 10.05
C ALA A 147 -4.19 -22.68 10.64
N LYS A 148 -3.32 -22.05 9.83
CA LYS A 148 -2.40 -20.99 10.27
C LYS A 148 -2.51 -19.70 9.46
N SER A 149 -3.44 -19.66 8.51
CA SER A 149 -3.73 -18.48 7.70
C SER A 149 -4.55 -17.49 8.52
N VAL A 150 -4.12 -16.23 8.54
CA VAL A 150 -4.81 -15.16 9.27
C VAL A 150 -4.94 -13.95 8.37
N LEU A 151 -6.15 -13.37 8.29
CA LEU A 151 -6.39 -12.12 7.58
C LEU A 151 -5.97 -10.95 8.46
N VAL A 152 -4.98 -10.18 8.02
CA VAL A 152 -4.63 -8.89 8.64
C VAL A 152 -4.30 -7.89 7.54
N ASN A 153 -5.15 -6.88 7.40
CA ASN A 153 -4.97 -5.81 6.42
C ASN A 153 -3.69 -4.99 6.71
N ASN A 154 -3.15 -4.38 5.67
CA ASN A 154 -1.98 -3.51 5.81
C ASN A 154 -2.33 -2.25 6.59
N GLY A 155 -1.58 -1.97 7.67
CA GLY A 155 -1.70 -0.70 8.39
C GLY A 155 -1.28 0.51 7.54
N ILE A 156 -1.95 1.63 7.77
CA ILE A 156 -1.54 2.95 7.29
C ILE A 156 -0.92 3.74 8.44
N SER A 157 0.09 4.56 8.12
CA SER A 157 0.65 5.51 9.08
C SER A 157 -0.39 6.56 9.43
N ASP A 158 -0.16 7.26 10.54
CA ASP A 158 -0.94 8.45 10.86
C ASP A 158 -0.89 9.44 9.70
N VAL A 159 -2.01 10.12 9.54
CA VAL A 159 -2.37 10.86 8.36
C VAL A 159 -2.52 12.31 8.83
N ASN A 160 -2.10 13.30 8.03
CA ASN A 160 -2.04 14.68 8.52
C ASN A 160 -3.43 15.19 8.91
N ASP A 161 -3.65 15.41 10.21
CA ASP A 161 -4.92 15.93 10.75
C ASP A 161 -5.23 17.35 10.26
N ASN A 162 -4.22 18.09 9.79
CA ASN A 162 -4.36 19.44 9.25
C ASN A 162 -4.49 19.46 7.72
N THR A 163 -5.01 18.40 7.10
CA THR A 163 -5.20 18.35 5.64
C THR A 163 -6.22 19.41 5.21
N VAL A 164 -5.79 20.31 4.32
CA VAL A 164 -6.65 21.28 3.64
C VAL A 164 -6.99 20.77 2.26
N PHE A 165 -8.27 20.49 2.03
CA PHE A 165 -8.76 20.00 0.75
C PHE A 165 -8.85 21.10 -0.30
N ILE A 166 -8.27 20.85 -1.46
CA ILE A 166 -8.42 21.69 -2.65
C ILE A 166 -9.83 21.48 -3.21
N PRO A 167 -10.74 22.47 -3.16
CA PRO A 167 -12.07 22.34 -3.74
C PRO A 167 -11.99 22.07 -5.23
N TYR A 168 -12.79 21.12 -5.73
CA TYR A 168 -12.74 20.62 -7.10
C TYR A 168 -11.36 20.08 -7.52
N GLY A 169 -10.48 19.77 -6.56
CA GLY A 169 -9.19 19.13 -6.80
C GLY A 169 -9.35 17.63 -7.01
N ILE A 170 -8.93 17.16 -8.18
CA ILE A 170 -8.86 15.75 -8.55
C ILE A 170 -7.41 15.28 -8.41
N GLY A 171 -7.17 14.11 -7.83
CA GLY A 171 -5.85 13.50 -7.81
C GLY A 171 -5.84 12.09 -8.37
N TYR A 172 -4.76 11.75 -9.07
CA TYR A 172 -4.48 10.37 -9.49
C TYR A 172 -3.08 9.98 -9.04
N VAL A 173 -2.98 8.92 -8.25
CA VAL A 173 -1.72 8.45 -7.67
C VAL A 173 -1.40 7.06 -8.19
N SER A 174 -0.33 6.94 -8.97
CA SER A 174 0.11 5.63 -9.47
C SER A 174 1.59 5.63 -9.87
N ARG A 175 2.13 4.43 -10.18
CA ARG A 175 3.30 4.38 -11.06
C ARG A 175 2.87 4.83 -12.45
N ILE A 176 3.72 5.59 -13.14
CA ILE A 176 3.45 6.12 -14.48
C ILE A 176 4.09 5.18 -15.52
N ASP A 177 3.51 3.98 -15.63
CA ASP A 177 3.80 3.01 -16.68
C ASP A 177 2.83 3.18 -17.86
N SER A 178 3.02 2.42 -18.95
CA SER A 178 2.21 2.56 -20.16
C SER A 178 0.71 2.33 -19.93
N LYS A 179 0.32 1.48 -18.97
CA LYS A 179 -1.08 1.22 -18.66
C LYS A 179 -1.70 2.39 -17.92
N HIS A 180 -1.03 2.89 -16.88
CA HIS A 180 -1.53 4.05 -16.13
C HIS A 180 -1.44 5.35 -16.94
N ALA A 181 -0.46 5.50 -17.83
CA ALA A 181 -0.32 6.65 -18.72
C ALA A 181 -1.54 6.83 -19.64
N CYS A 182 -2.17 5.73 -20.09
CA CYS A 182 -3.42 5.80 -20.85
C CYS A 182 -4.55 6.45 -20.03
N VAL A 183 -4.75 6.02 -18.78
CA VAL A 183 -5.77 6.60 -17.88
C VAL A 183 -5.47 8.06 -17.57
N ILE A 184 -4.22 8.38 -17.24
CA ILE A 184 -3.79 9.76 -16.96
C ILE A 184 -4.01 10.62 -18.21
N GLY A 185 -3.71 10.10 -19.39
CA GLY A 185 -3.97 10.75 -20.67
C GLY A 185 -5.44 11.09 -20.86
N HIS A 186 -6.36 10.15 -20.59
CA HIS A 186 -7.79 10.42 -20.62
C HIS A 186 -8.20 11.50 -19.61
N LEU A 187 -7.70 11.44 -18.37
CA LEU A 187 -8.01 12.45 -17.35
C LEU A 187 -7.56 13.85 -17.77
N ILE A 188 -6.36 13.97 -18.36
CA ILE A 188 -5.85 15.25 -18.88
C ILE A 188 -6.73 15.78 -20.01
N ASP A 189 -7.11 14.93 -20.97
CA ASP A 189 -7.94 15.32 -22.10
C ASP A 189 -9.36 15.75 -21.70
N LEU A 190 -9.87 15.20 -20.60
CA LEU A 190 -11.21 15.51 -20.07
C LEU A 190 -11.26 16.84 -19.31
N MET A 191 -10.13 17.41 -18.91
CA MET A 191 -10.11 18.62 -18.07
C MET A 191 -10.88 19.81 -18.67
N PRO A 192 -10.84 20.10 -19.98
CA PRO A 192 -11.68 21.14 -20.59
C PRO A 192 -13.18 20.88 -20.36
N SER A 193 -13.64 19.66 -20.59
CA SER A 193 -15.06 19.30 -20.42
C SER A 193 -15.47 19.25 -18.95
N ILE A 194 -14.59 18.85 -18.03
CA ILE A 194 -14.86 18.89 -16.58
C ILE A 194 -14.91 20.35 -16.10
N ALA A 195 -14.11 21.24 -16.69
CA ALA A 195 -14.12 22.66 -16.34
C ALA A 195 -15.43 23.38 -16.72
N GLU A 196 -16.23 22.82 -17.63
CA GLU A 196 -17.60 23.31 -17.91
C GLU A 196 -18.53 23.13 -16.71
N VAL A 197 -18.30 22.11 -15.87
CA VAL A 197 -19.03 21.89 -14.62
C VAL A 197 -18.56 22.87 -13.53
N ASN A 198 -17.24 23.04 -13.40
CA ASN A 198 -16.65 24.05 -12.54
C ASN A 198 -15.27 24.49 -13.03
N ASN A 199 -15.13 25.78 -13.36
CA ASN A 199 -13.90 26.30 -13.93
C ASN A 199 -12.71 26.40 -12.94
N THR A 200 -12.91 26.09 -11.65
CA THR A 200 -11.82 26.03 -10.65
C THR A 200 -11.19 24.65 -10.52
N VAL A 201 -11.70 23.64 -11.24
CA VAL A 201 -11.19 22.26 -11.18
C VAL A 201 -9.68 22.20 -11.45
N THR A 202 -8.97 21.34 -10.73
CA THR A 202 -7.57 21.01 -10.96
C THR A 202 -7.35 19.49 -10.97
N LEU A 203 -6.30 19.04 -11.64
CA LEU A 203 -5.87 17.65 -11.69
C LEU A 203 -4.41 17.52 -11.25
N SER A 204 -4.19 16.92 -10.08
CA SER A 204 -2.88 16.60 -9.54
C SER A 204 -2.48 15.15 -9.87
N ILE A 205 -1.38 14.97 -10.59
CA ILE A 205 -0.82 13.66 -10.91
C ILE A 205 0.40 13.38 -10.02
N PHE A 206 0.32 12.31 -9.24
CA PHE A 206 1.38 11.85 -8.35
C PHE A 206 1.94 10.52 -8.84
N GLY A 207 3.25 10.45 -9.03
CA GLY A 207 3.90 9.25 -9.51
C GLY A 207 5.18 9.50 -10.29
N GLY A 208 6.06 8.52 -10.27
CA GLY A 208 7.20 8.43 -11.19
C GLY A 208 7.01 7.27 -12.17
N GLY A 209 7.73 7.31 -13.29
CA GLY A 209 7.76 6.21 -14.25
C GLY A 209 8.27 6.64 -15.61
N LYS A 210 8.48 5.66 -16.49
CA LYS A 210 9.05 5.86 -17.83
C LYS A 210 8.21 6.77 -18.73
N GLU A 211 6.89 6.83 -18.52
CA GLU A 211 6.00 7.66 -19.34
C GLU A 211 5.81 9.09 -18.76
N LEU A 212 6.53 9.46 -17.68
CA LEU A 212 6.33 10.75 -16.99
C LEU A 212 6.55 11.95 -17.92
N ASN A 213 7.56 11.90 -18.79
CA ASN A 213 7.84 13.01 -19.71
C ASN A 213 6.71 13.20 -20.73
N HIS A 214 6.19 12.10 -21.30
CA HIS A 214 5.05 12.14 -22.21
C HIS A 214 3.80 12.75 -21.55
N ILE A 215 3.54 12.36 -20.30
CA ILE A 215 2.42 12.93 -19.52
C ILE A 215 2.62 14.43 -19.25
N ARG A 216 3.85 14.89 -18.98
CA ARG A 216 4.15 16.32 -18.78
C ARG A 216 3.90 17.14 -20.03
N GLU A 217 4.34 16.67 -21.20
CA GLU A 217 4.11 17.35 -22.47
C GLU A 217 2.60 17.52 -22.74
N LYS A 218 1.83 16.48 -22.48
CA LYS A 218 0.37 16.50 -22.62
C LYS A 218 -0.30 17.48 -21.65
N ALA A 219 0.14 17.50 -20.38
CA ALA A 219 -0.34 18.46 -19.39
C ALA A 219 -0.05 19.91 -19.81
N ILE A 220 1.16 20.19 -20.31
CA ILE A 220 1.54 21.53 -20.81
C ILE A 220 0.64 21.97 -21.98
N ALA A 221 0.35 21.06 -22.92
CA ALA A 221 -0.51 21.37 -24.06
C ALA A 221 -1.94 21.74 -23.62
N VAL A 222 -2.53 20.98 -22.68
CA VAL A 222 -3.87 21.27 -22.15
C VAL A 222 -3.88 22.56 -21.33
N ASN A 223 -2.89 22.78 -20.46
CA ASN A 223 -2.78 24.01 -19.68
C ASN A 223 -2.68 25.25 -20.58
N ARG A 224 -1.90 25.17 -21.67
CA ARG A 224 -1.81 26.25 -22.67
C ARG A 224 -3.15 26.52 -23.34
N LYS A 225 -3.87 25.47 -23.74
CA LYS A 225 -5.21 25.60 -24.36
C LYS A 225 -6.23 26.22 -23.42
N MET A 226 -6.17 25.90 -22.13
CA MET A 226 -7.08 26.40 -21.10
C MET A 226 -6.69 27.77 -20.55
N GLY A 227 -5.51 28.30 -20.89
CA GLY A 227 -5.01 29.59 -20.38
C GLY A 227 -4.72 29.62 -18.88
N ARG A 228 -4.67 28.47 -18.20
CA ARG A 228 -4.37 28.33 -16.77
C ARG A 228 -3.72 26.98 -16.45
N GLU A 229 -3.05 26.88 -15.31
CA GLU A 229 -2.54 25.61 -14.80
C GLU A 229 -3.68 24.76 -14.23
N VAL A 230 -4.27 23.90 -15.06
CA VAL A 230 -5.36 22.98 -14.68
C VAL A 230 -4.82 21.59 -14.33
N VAL A 231 -3.72 21.16 -14.95
CA VAL A 231 -3.03 19.89 -14.67
C VAL A 231 -1.68 20.16 -14.03
N ILE A 232 -1.46 19.61 -12.83
CA ILE A 232 -0.24 19.76 -12.05
C ILE A 232 0.45 18.39 -11.93
N ILE A 233 1.68 18.29 -12.43
CA ILE A 233 2.46 17.05 -12.38
C ILE A 233 3.48 17.13 -11.23
N HIS A 234 3.15 16.52 -10.09
CA HIS A 234 4.02 16.53 -8.91
C HIS A 234 5.22 15.57 -9.04
N GLY A 235 5.11 14.55 -9.89
CA GLY A 235 6.13 13.50 -9.97
C GLY A 235 6.08 12.57 -8.75
N PHE A 236 7.21 11.92 -8.45
CA PHE A 236 7.29 11.00 -7.31
C PHE A 236 7.32 11.77 -5.97
N VAL A 237 6.37 11.47 -5.10
CA VAL A 237 6.28 12.03 -3.74
C VAL A 237 6.54 10.92 -2.73
N GLU A 238 7.54 11.09 -1.88
CA GLU A 238 7.95 10.08 -0.89
C GLU A 238 6.90 9.85 0.19
N ASN A 239 6.28 10.93 0.68
CA ASN A 239 5.25 10.88 1.70
C ASN A 239 4.03 11.72 1.28
N LEU A 240 3.06 11.08 0.63
CA LEU A 240 1.78 11.73 0.32
C LEU A 240 1.01 12.13 1.59
N GLY A 241 1.31 11.50 2.73
CA GLY A 241 0.63 11.77 3.99
C GLY A 241 1.06 13.02 4.73
N SER A 242 2.20 13.62 4.37
CA SER A 242 2.65 14.89 4.94
C SER A 242 2.19 16.10 4.13
N MET A 243 1.44 15.92 3.04
CA MET A 243 0.94 17.04 2.25
C MET A 243 -0.16 17.77 3.02
N GLU A 244 -0.04 19.09 3.13
CA GLU A 244 -1.06 19.95 3.72
C GLU A 244 -2.20 20.20 2.72
N LEU A 245 -1.86 20.63 1.51
CA LEU A 245 -2.81 20.78 0.41
C LEU A 245 -3.01 19.44 -0.30
N PHE A 246 -4.26 18.95 -0.33
CA PHE A 246 -4.58 17.65 -0.93
C PHE A 246 -5.85 17.72 -1.79
N PRO A 247 -5.93 17.00 -2.92
CA PRO A 247 -7.17 16.91 -3.70
C PRO A 247 -8.33 16.38 -2.86
N GLU A 248 -9.54 16.88 -3.08
CA GLU A 248 -10.74 16.39 -2.38
C GLU A 248 -11.31 15.10 -2.96
N LEU A 249 -10.95 14.79 -4.22
CA LEU A 249 -11.30 13.56 -4.91
C LEU A 249 -10.03 12.84 -5.40
N ILE A 250 -9.82 11.60 -4.95
CA ILE A 250 -8.76 10.73 -5.43
C ILE A 250 -9.34 9.60 -6.28
N LEU A 251 -8.76 9.42 -7.47
CA LEU A 251 -8.94 8.23 -8.29
C LEU A 251 -7.76 7.29 -8.00
N GLY A 252 -8.04 6.17 -7.32
CA GLY A 252 -7.01 5.25 -6.89
C GLY A 252 -7.54 3.94 -6.32
N VAL A 253 -6.63 3.00 -6.07
CA VAL A 253 -6.94 1.68 -5.48
C VAL A 253 -5.88 1.26 -4.46
N GLY A 254 -6.17 0.21 -3.70
CA GLY A 254 -5.25 -0.36 -2.72
C GLY A 254 -4.82 0.66 -1.67
N ARG A 255 -3.51 0.73 -1.39
CA ARG A 255 -2.97 1.60 -0.34
C ARG A 255 -3.28 3.08 -0.55
N VAL A 256 -3.28 3.56 -1.80
CA VAL A 256 -3.63 4.96 -2.10
C VAL A 256 -5.05 5.27 -1.69
N ALA A 257 -5.99 4.38 -2.00
CA ALA A 257 -7.40 4.56 -1.65
C ALA A 257 -7.58 4.60 -0.12
N ILE A 258 -6.90 3.71 0.61
CA ILE A 258 -6.95 3.68 2.08
C ILE A 258 -6.35 4.97 2.67
N GLU A 259 -5.18 5.40 2.19
CA GLU A 259 -4.51 6.61 2.68
C GLU A 259 -5.33 7.88 2.38
N ALA A 260 -5.97 7.96 1.21
CA ALA A 260 -6.84 9.08 0.86
C ALA A 260 -8.12 9.09 1.71
N ALA A 261 -8.80 7.95 1.83
CA ALA A 261 -10.02 7.84 2.62
C ALA A 261 -9.77 8.09 4.12
N ALA A 262 -8.60 7.68 4.63
CA ALA A 262 -8.19 8.01 6.00
C ALA A 262 -8.03 9.52 6.23
N ARG A 263 -7.68 10.31 5.22
CA ARG A 263 -7.67 11.79 5.35
C ARG A 263 -9.07 12.41 5.36
N GLY A 264 -10.11 11.63 5.02
CA GLY A 264 -11.43 12.16 4.70
C GLY A 264 -11.56 12.61 3.24
N CYS A 265 -10.66 12.20 2.35
CA CYS A 265 -10.79 12.43 0.91
C CYS A 265 -11.88 11.52 0.33
N SER A 266 -12.60 12.01 -0.68
CA SER A 266 -13.48 11.16 -1.49
C SER A 266 -12.64 10.30 -2.41
N VAL A 267 -13.00 9.03 -2.58
CA VAL A 267 -12.21 8.08 -3.37
C VAL A 267 -13.09 7.35 -4.37
N ILE A 268 -12.79 7.48 -5.66
CA ILE A 268 -13.33 6.63 -6.72
C ILE A 268 -12.32 5.52 -6.99
N SER A 269 -12.78 4.27 -6.92
CA SER A 269 -11.93 3.12 -7.21
C SER A 269 -11.53 3.12 -8.69
N ALA A 270 -10.27 3.43 -9.01
CA ALA A 270 -9.82 3.52 -10.40
C ALA A 270 -8.36 3.10 -10.57
N ASN A 271 -8.12 2.21 -11.52
CA ASN A 271 -6.80 1.88 -12.04
C ASN A 271 -6.88 1.58 -13.55
N ALA A 272 -5.75 1.27 -14.17
CA ALA A 272 -5.68 1.02 -15.62
C ALA A 272 -6.54 -0.14 -16.16
N ASN A 273 -7.01 -1.05 -15.30
CA ASN A 273 -7.79 -2.22 -15.71
C ASN A 273 -9.22 -2.21 -15.17
N ARG A 274 -9.54 -1.41 -14.15
CA ARG A 274 -10.80 -1.44 -13.42
C ARG A 274 -11.20 -0.04 -12.99
N LEU A 275 -12.43 0.36 -13.33
CA LEU A 275 -13.12 1.52 -12.80
C LEU A 275 -14.31 1.04 -11.97
N GLY A 276 -14.48 1.63 -10.80
CA GLY A 276 -15.59 1.40 -9.89
C GLY A 276 -16.35 2.68 -9.58
N ASP A 277 -16.98 2.65 -8.42
CA ASP A 277 -17.83 3.74 -7.91
C ASP A 277 -17.08 4.53 -6.84
N LEU A 278 -17.73 5.60 -6.37
CA LEU A 278 -17.34 6.27 -5.13
C LEU A 278 -17.40 5.26 -3.99
N ILE A 279 -16.33 5.20 -3.20
CA ILE A 279 -16.29 4.37 -2.00
C ILE A 279 -17.01 5.13 -0.89
N THR A 280 -18.01 4.49 -0.31
CA THR A 280 -18.87 5.03 0.73
C THR A 280 -19.00 4.02 1.87
N PRO A 281 -19.54 4.40 3.04
CA PRO A 281 -19.77 3.46 4.13
C PRO A 281 -20.60 2.24 3.72
N GLU A 282 -21.58 2.41 2.83
CA GLU A 282 -22.50 1.35 2.41
C GLU A 282 -21.83 0.28 1.55
N ASN A 283 -20.85 0.66 0.72
CA ASN A 283 -20.13 -0.27 -0.15
C ASN A 283 -18.71 -0.60 0.35
N TYR A 284 -18.31 -0.06 1.50
CA TYR A 284 -16.97 -0.21 2.08
C TYR A 284 -16.54 -1.68 2.20
N GLN A 285 -17.42 -2.56 2.69
CA GLN A 285 -17.07 -3.96 2.91
C GLN A 285 -16.62 -4.66 1.62
N PHE A 286 -17.33 -4.41 0.52
CA PHE A 286 -16.96 -4.94 -0.80
C PHE A 286 -15.58 -4.46 -1.23
N TYR A 287 -15.29 -3.16 -1.09
CA TYR A 287 -13.99 -2.61 -1.44
C TYR A 287 -12.87 -3.11 -0.52
N SER A 288 -13.11 -3.18 0.78
CA SER A 288 -12.16 -3.66 1.80
C SER A 288 -11.72 -5.10 1.51
N ASP A 289 -12.67 -5.98 1.17
CA ASP A 289 -12.39 -7.38 0.83
C ASP A 289 -11.56 -7.54 -0.46
N ASN A 290 -11.68 -6.57 -1.38
CA ASN A 290 -11.07 -6.58 -2.71
C ASN A 290 -9.90 -5.58 -2.87
N ASN A 291 -9.25 -5.18 -1.76
CA ASN A 291 -8.12 -4.24 -1.78
C ASN A 291 -8.44 -2.93 -2.53
N PHE A 292 -9.66 -2.43 -2.31
CA PHE A 292 -10.22 -1.20 -2.89
C PHE A 292 -10.23 -1.19 -4.43
N VAL A 293 -10.31 -2.38 -5.04
CA VAL A 293 -10.50 -2.54 -6.47
C VAL A 293 -11.92 -3.03 -6.72
N ASN A 294 -12.67 -2.36 -7.59
CA ASN A 294 -13.89 -2.96 -8.14
C ASN A 294 -13.52 -4.11 -9.09
N VAL A 295 -13.52 -5.34 -8.58
CA VAL A 295 -13.15 -6.54 -9.35
C VAL A 295 -14.10 -6.84 -10.52
N ASN A 296 -15.32 -6.31 -10.46
CA ASN A 296 -16.35 -6.45 -11.49
C ASN A 296 -16.34 -5.29 -12.49
N GLY A 297 -15.58 -4.23 -12.23
CA GLY A 297 -15.54 -3.02 -13.06
C GLY A 297 -14.89 -3.27 -14.42
N SER A 298 -15.33 -2.54 -15.45
CA SER A 298 -14.63 -2.52 -16.74
C SER A 298 -13.41 -1.61 -16.70
N PRO A 299 -12.43 -1.76 -17.61
CA PRO A 299 -11.36 -0.77 -17.76
C PRO A 299 -11.92 0.64 -18.00
N PRO A 300 -11.28 1.68 -17.44
CA PRO A 300 -11.74 3.06 -17.61
C PRO A 300 -11.60 3.53 -19.07
N THR A 301 -12.65 4.17 -19.56
CA THR A 301 -12.68 4.94 -20.82
C THR A 301 -12.81 6.43 -20.49
N ALA A 302 -12.52 7.32 -21.44
CA ALA A 302 -12.73 8.76 -21.24
C ALA A 302 -14.18 9.07 -20.80
N GLN A 303 -15.17 8.49 -21.48
CA GLN A 303 -16.58 8.70 -21.14
C GLN A 303 -16.94 8.21 -19.72
N THR A 304 -16.47 7.03 -19.33
CA THR A 304 -16.81 6.47 -18.02
C THR A 304 -16.12 7.21 -16.87
N LEU A 305 -14.88 7.67 -17.09
CA LEU A 305 -14.18 8.56 -16.14
C LEU A 305 -14.92 9.89 -16.00
N TYR A 306 -15.28 10.53 -17.10
CA TYR A 306 -16.04 11.77 -17.10
C TYR A 306 -17.34 11.63 -16.31
N ASN A 307 -18.16 10.63 -16.64
CA ASN A 307 -19.44 10.41 -15.96
C ASN A 307 -19.27 10.21 -14.45
N ARG A 308 -18.23 9.47 -14.02
CA ARG A 308 -17.96 9.24 -12.59
C ARG A 308 -17.52 10.51 -11.85
N ILE A 309 -16.66 11.31 -12.49
CA ILE A 309 -16.17 12.57 -11.91
C ILE A 309 -17.29 13.61 -11.84
N VAL A 310 -18.06 13.78 -12.91
CA VAL A 310 -19.15 14.75 -12.96
C VAL A 310 -20.25 14.37 -11.97
N SER A 311 -20.68 13.11 -11.93
CA SER A 311 -21.68 12.62 -10.97
C SER A 311 -21.25 12.85 -9.52
N PHE A 312 -19.95 12.72 -9.22
CA PHE A 312 -19.42 13.08 -7.91
C PHE A 312 -19.62 14.57 -7.60
N TYR A 313 -19.27 15.46 -8.53
CA TYR A 313 -19.33 16.91 -8.35
C TYR A 313 -20.75 17.49 -8.37
N GLU A 314 -21.68 16.88 -9.11
CA GLU A 314 -23.10 17.22 -9.07
C GLU A 314 -23.70 17.03 -7.66
N ASN A 315 -23.24 16.00 -6.94
CA ASN A 315 -23.67 15.69 -5.57
C ASN A 315 -22.55 15.91 -4.55
N ARG A 316 -21.69 16.92 -4.78
CA ARG A 316 -20.43 17.12 -4.05
C ARG A 316 -20.62 17.12 -2.53
N VAL A 317 -21.56 17.90 -2.00
CA VAL A 317 -21.76 18.06 -0.54
C VAL A 317 -22.11 16.72 0.11
N GLU A 318 -23.08 16.01 -0.46
CA GLU A 318 -23.50 14.69 0.06
C GLU A 318 -22.37 13.66 -0.02
N ASN A 319 -21.67 13.59 -1.17
CA ASN A 319 -20.56 12.67 -1.36
C ASN A 319 -19.38 12.96 -0.43
N ARG A 320 -19.08 14.23 -0.14
CA ARG A 320 -18.07 14.63 0.84
C ARG A 320 -18.47 14.20 2.25
N ASN A 321 -19.74 14.39 2.65
CA ASN A 321 -20.24 13.94 3.96
C ASN A 321 -20.08 12.41 4.14
N LYS A 322 -20.48 11.61 3.13
CA LYS A 322 -20.25 10.15 3.12
C LYS A 322 -18.77 9.78 3.23
N SER A 323 -17.88 10.57 2.63
CA SER A 323 -16.43 10.33 2.68
C SER A 323 -15.84 10.63 4.07
N LEU A 324 -16.39 11.62 4.79
CA LEU A 324 -16.01 11.91 6.17
C LEU A 324 -16.51 10.82 7.13
N GLU A 325 -17.69 10.26 6.90
CA GLU A 325 -18.15 9.08 7.66
C GLU A 325 -17.23 7.87 7.43
N LEU A 326 -16.87 7.62 6.16
CA LEU A 326 -15.96 6.53 5.78
C LEU A 326 -14.58 6.67 6.44
N CYS A 327 -14.07 7.89 6.62
CA CYS A 327 -12.78 8.16 7.29
C CYS A 327 -12.71 7.49 8.67
N ASN A 328 -13.77 7.58 9.48
CA ASN A 328 -13.83 6.95 10.80
C ASN A 328 -13.74 5.42 10.71
N VAL A 329 -14.42 4.83 9.73
CA VAL A 329 -14.37 3.39 9.44
C VAL A 329 -12.96 2.96 9.06
N ILE A 330 -12.29 3.74 8.21
CA ILE A 330 -10.92 3.47 7.76
C ILE A 330 -9.92 3.55 8.93
N HIS A 331 -10.01 4.57 9.80
CA HIS A 331 -9.15 4.66 10.97
C HIS A 331 -9.32 3.47 11.91
N ARG A 332 -10.56 3.04 12.18
CA ARG A 332 -10.84 1.87 13.00
C ARG A 332 -10.18 0.60 12.45
N ASP A 333 -10.24 0.40 11.14
CA ASP A 333 -9.87 -0.87 10.53
C ASP A 333 -8.39 -0.94 10.07
N TYR A 334 -7.80 0.20 9.70
CA TYR A 334 -6.47 0.30 9.07
C TYR A 334 -5.42 1.08 9.86
N ASN A 335 -5.74 1.67 11.02
CA ASN A 335 -4.74 2.37 11.85
C ASN A 335 -3.55 1.43 12.19
N SER A 336 -2.33 1.94 12.03
CA SER A 336 -1.11 1.15 12.20
C SER A 336 -0.93 0.54 13.59
N GLU A 337 -1.33 1.22 14.66
CA GLU A 337 -1.25 0.68 16.01
C GLU A 337 -2.26 -0.44 16.24
N VAL A 338 -3.48 -0.29 15.70
CA VAL A 338 -4.51 -1.35 15.75
C VAL A 338 -4.01 -2.60 15.02
N VAL A 339 -3.45 -2.42 13.82
CA VAL A 339 -2.85 -3.51 13.04
C VAL A 339 -1.65 -4.13 13.78
N ALA A 340 -0.77 -3.31 14.35
CA ALA A 340 0.40 -3.79 15.09
C ALA A 340 -0.01 -4.58 16.35
N LYS A 341 -1.06 -4.18 17.07
CA LYS A 341 -1.63 -4.93 18.21
C LYS A 341 -2.17 -6.29 17.76
N LYS A 342 -2.93 -6.35 16.66
CA LYS A 342 -3.41 -7.61 16.07
C LYS A 342 -2.23 -8.54 15.73
N ILE A 343 -1.18 -8.01 15.10
CA ILE A 343 0.02 -8.76 14.74
C ILE A 343 0.82 -9.19 15.99
N THR A 344 0.91 -8.35 17.01
CA THR A 344 1.59 -8.68 18.29
C THR A 344 0.91 -9.83 19.02
N SER A 345 -0.43 -9.92 18.95
CA SER A 345 -1.17 -11.08 19.47
C SER A 345 -0.82 -12.39 18.74
N LEU A 346 -0.55 -12.32 17.42
CA LEU A 346 -0.07 -13.45 16.63
C LEU A 346 1.34 -13.84 17.03
N TYR A 347 2.21 -12.85 17.24
CA TYR A 347 3.59 -13.08 17.69
C TYR A 347 3.64 -13.78 19.04
N SER A 348 2.80 -13.34 19.98
CA SER A 348 2.71 -13.94 21.32
C SER A 348 2.26 -15.41 21.24
N ARG A 349 1.23 -15.70 20.43
CA ARG A 349 0.80 -17.09 20.17
C ARG A 349 1.88 -17.93 19.48
N ALA A 350 2.66 -17.32 18.60
CA ALA A 350 3.76 -18.00 17.92
C ALA A 350 4.99 -18.21 18.82
N LEU A 351 5.04 -17.65 20.03
CA LEU A 351 6.11 -17.88 21.02
C LEU A 351 5.76 -18.95 22.05
N LEU A 352 4.48 -19.23 22.25
CA LEU A 352 3.98 -20.40 23.00
C LEU A 352 4.29 -21.69 22.20
#